data_AF-A0A0C9ZFQ7-F1
#
_entry.id   AF-A0A0C9ZFQ7-F1
#
_cell.length_a   1.000
_cell.length_b   1.000
_cell.length_c   1.000
_cell.angle_alpha   90.00
_cell.angle_beta   90.00
_cell.angle_gamma   90.00
#
_symmetry.space_group_name_H-M   'P 1'
#
loop_
_entity.id
_entity.type
_entity.pdbx_description
1 polymer ?
#
loop_
_entity_poly.entity_id
_entity_poly.type
_entity_poly.pdbx_seq_one_letter_code
_entity_poly.pdbx_strand_id
1 'polypeptide(L)'
;GYPLRMPEPMSTLPDHYRDSGLQIGDVGVIDRDGQFDVLFNIFKRKDNLLHHLRGVPKNFQPIQQGAIKSSDNAIPSRPVHSPGIERILESNKQRYLLTVCSSSADYEFDASAPAGAILILPNGAESHQLLSPEQFREVATKNALDWHEFAKKCYGVQYLDRSLYLVTGFYKAHSWSL
;
A
#
# COMPACT_ATOMS: atom_id res chain seq x y z
N GLY A 1 7.91 3.53 -4.06
CA GLY A 1 6.68 2.88 -3.56
C GLY A 1 5.52 3.29 -4.46
N TYR A 2 4.40 2.59 -4.38
CA TYR A 2 3.18 2.93 -5.13
C TYR A 2 2.09 3.35 -4.14
N PRO A 3 1.58 4.60 -4.20
CA PRO A 3 0.47 5.01 -3.34
C PRO A 3 -0.84 4.39 -3.84
N LEU A 4 -1.55 3.69 -2.96
CA LEU A 4 -2.87 3.16 -3.28
C LEU A 4 -3.92 4.26 -3.13
N ARG A 5 -4.82 4.37 -4.10
CA ARG A 5 -5.96 5.30 -4.03
C ARG A 5 -7.00 4.79 -3.03
N MET A 6 -7.23 3.48 -3.00
CA MET A 6 -8.09 2.81 -2.03
C MET A 6 -7.23 1.83 -1.22
N PRO A 7 -6.67 2.26 -0.07
CA PRO A 7 -5.75 1.44 0.71
C PRO A 7 -6.46 0.35 1.53
N GLU A 8 -7.78 0.42 1.65
CA GLU A 8 -8.60 -0.56 2.38
C GLU A 8 -8.49 -1.94 1.71
N PRO A 9 -8.28 -3.02 2.49
CA PRO A 9 -8.27 -4.37 1.94
C PRO A 9 -9.61 -4.74 1.33
N MET A 10 -9.61 -5.54 0.27
CA MET A 10 -10.85 -6.04 -0.33
C MET A 10 -11.66 -6.87 0.67
N SER A 11 -12.98 -6.71 0.64
CA SER A 11 -13.91 -7.46 1.50
C SER A 11 -13.91 -8.97 1.25
N THR A 12 -13.39 -9.40 0.10
CA THR A 12 -13.22 -10.81 -0.29
C THR A 12 -12.07 -11.51 0.42
N LEU A 13 -11.16 -10.76 1.05
CA LEU A 13 -10.04 -11.34 1.80
C LEU A 13 -10.51 -11.91 3.15
N PRO A 14 -9.81 -12.94 3.68
CA PRO A 14 -10.10 -13.47 5.01
C PRO A 14 -10.05 -12.39 6.11
N ASP A 15 -10.84 -12.55 7.18
CA ASP A 15 -10.96 -11.54 8.25
C ASP A 15 -9.60 -11.11 8.81
N HIS A 16 -8.74 -12.06 9.17
CA HIS A 16 -7.39 -11.77 9.67
C HIS A 16 -6.53 -10.95 8.69
N TYR A 17 -6.81 -11.03 7.39
CA TYR A 17 -6.13 -10.26 6.36
C TYR A 17 -6.70 -8.85 6.22
N ARG A 18 -8.00 -8.68 6.44
CA ARG A 18 -8.62 -7.37 6.50
C ARG A 18 -8.13 -6.55 7.69
N ASP A 19 -7.90 -7.21 8.82
CA ASP A 19 -7.38 -6.55 10.03
C ASP A 19 -5.91 -6.16 9.89
N SER A 20 -5.08 -7.05 9.32
CA SER A 20 -3.63 -6.79 9.13
C SER A 20 -3.30 -6.00 7.87
N GLY A 21 -4.21 -5.95 6.90
CA GLY A 21 -4.02 -5.35 5.59
C GLY A 21 -2.98 -6.07 4.72
N LEU A 22 -2.52 -5.39 3.65
CA LEU A 22 -1.51 -5.91 2.74
C LEU A 22 -0.22 -6.28 3.46
N GLN A 23 0.42 -7.37 3.07
CA GLN A 23 1.61 -7.92 3.70
C GLN A 23 2.78 -7.97 2.71
N ILE A 24 3.98 -7.96 3.26
CA ILE A 24 5.19 -8.23 2.49
C ILE A 24 5.08 -9.64 1.89
N GLY A 25 5.39 -9.76 0.60
CA GLY A 25 5.25 -10.99 -0.19
C GLY A 25 3.92 -11.12 -0.94
N ASP A 26 2.97 -10.20 -0.76
CA ASP A 26 1.73 -10.22 -1.53
C ASP A 26 2.02 -9.96 -3.00
N VAL A 27 1.48 -10.85 -3.84
CA VAL A 27 1.46 -10.69 -5.29
C VAL A 27 0.03 -10.41 -5.69
N GLY A 28 -0.18 -9.37 -6.49
CA GLY A 28 -1.50 -8.94 -6.86
C GLY A 28 -1.50 -7.95 -8.01
N VAL A 29 -2.68 -7.41 -8.29
CA VAL A 29 -2.90 -6.36 -9.28
C VAL A 29 -3.56 -5.18 -8.60
N ILE A 30 -3.41 -4.01 -9.20
CA ILE A 30 -4.17 -2.83 -8.80
C ILE A 30 -5.36 -2.72 -9.74
N ASP A 31 -6.57 -2.66 -9.19
CA ASP A 31 -7.80 -2.58 -9.96
C ASP A 31 -8.03 -1.16 -10.53
N ARG A 32 -9.18 -0.93 -11.19
CA ARG A 32 -9.45 0.36 -11.86
C ARG A 32 -9.73 1.48 -10.84
N ASP A 33 -10.19 1.10 -9.66
CA ASP A 33 -10.55 2.02 -8.59
C ASP A 33 -9.32 2.32 -7.71
N GLY A 34 -8.21 1.60 -7.93
CA GLY A 34 -6.93 1.80 -7.26
C GLY A 34 -6.80 1.02 -5.96
N GLN A 35 -7.59 -0.05 -5.80
CA GLN A 35 -7.48 -1.03 -4.74
C GLN A 35 -6.52 -2.14 -5.14
N PHE A 36 -5.80 -2.70 -4.16
CA PHE A 36 -4.91 -3.83 -4.40
C PHE A 36 -5.66 -5.15 -4.20
N ASP A 37 -5.75 -5.95 -5.26
CA ASP A 37 -6.35 -7.28 -5.21
C ASP A 37 -5.28 -8.36 -5.08
N VAL A 38 -5.18 -8.95 -3.89
CA VAL A 38 -4.18 -9.98 -3.54
C VAL A 38 -4.54 -11.30 -4.22
N LEU A 39 -3.61 -11.83 -5.01
CA LEU A 39 -3.74 -13.14 -5.66
C LEU A 39 -3.21 -14.27 -4.77
N PHE A 40 -2.01 -14.09 -4.24
CA PHE A 40 -1.32 -15.05 -3.35
C PHE A 40 -0.17 -14.33 -2.63
N ASN A 41 0.45 -14.99 -1.64
CA ASN A 41 1.64 -14.48 -0.96
C ASN A 41 2.81 -15.47 -1.10
N ILE A 42 3.97 -14.99 -1.56
CA ILE A 42 5.14 -15.84 -1.86
C ILE A 42 5.79 -16.50 -0.63
N PHE A 43 5.52 -16.01 0.58
CA PHE A 43 6.07 -16.55 1.82
C PHE A 43 5.11 -17.52 2.50
N LYS A 44 3.83 -17.53 2.11
CA LYS A 44 2.81 -18.39 2.71
C LYS A 44 2.78 -19.74 2.02
N ARG A 45 2.53 -20.79 2.81
CA ARG A 45 2.38 -22.16 2.31
C ARG A 45 1.14 -22.27 1.41
N LYS A 46 1.15 -23.25 0.50
CA LYS A 46 0.06 -23.50 -0.46
C LYS A 46 -1.30 -23.73 0.21
N ASP A 47 -1.31 -24.32 1.40
CA ASP A 47 -2.48 -24.64 2.22
C ASP A 47 -2.99 -23.47 3.08
N ASN A 48 -2.33 -22.30 3.03
CA ASN A 48 -2.77 -21.12 3.77
C ASN A 48 -4.17 -20.64 3.34
N LEU A 49 -4.95 -20.16 4.30
CA LEU A 49 -6.32 -19.66 4.09
C LEU A 49 -6.43 -18.60 2.98
N LEU A 50 -5.43 -17.72 2.84
CA LEU A 50 -5.38 -16.73 1.75
C LEU A 50 -5.52 -17.39 0.37
N HIS A 51 -4.91 -18.56 0.21
CA HIS A 51 -4.86 -19.28 -1.07
C HIS A 51 -6.12 -20.13 -1.32
N HIS A 52 -7.06 -20.24 -0.37
CA HIS A 52 -8.24 -21.09 -0.56
C HIS A 52 -9.19 -20.56 -1.64
N LEU A 53 -9.27 -19.24 -1.80
CA LEU A 53 -10.19 -18.61 -2.74
C LEU A 53 -9.77 -18.81 -4.20
N ARG A 54 -8.48 -18.59 -4.51
CA ARG A 54 -7.96 -18.58 -5.90
C ARG A 54 -6.92 -19.66 -6.18
N GLY A 55 -6.42 -20.32 -5.15
CA GLY A 55 -5.26 -21.20 -5.25
C GLY A 55 -3.96 -20.43 -5.32
N VAL A 56 -2.97 -21.06 -5.96
CA VAL A 56 -1.63 -20.51 -6.21
C VAL A 56 -1.18 -20.89 -7.62
N PRO A 57 -0.14 -20.24 -8.17
CA PRO A 57 0.47 -20.64 -9.45
C PRO A 57 0.87 -22.12 -9.50
N LYS A 58 0.92 -22.70 -10.71
CA LYS A 58 1.12 -24.15 -10.92
C LYS A 58 2.36 -24.71 -10.23
N ASN A 59 3.51 -24.04 -10.38
CA ASN A 59 4.79 -24.44 -9.81
C ASN A 59 5.13 -23.69 -8.51
N PHE A 60 4.10 -23.20 -7.81
CA PHE A 60 4.28 -22.39 -6.60
C PHE A 60 5.05 -23.16 -5.53
N GLN A 61 6.13 -22.55 -5.07
CA GLN A 61 6.92 -22.98 -3.93
C GLN A 61 7.10 -21.77 -3.00
N PRO A 62 6.69 -21.86 -1.72
CA PRO A 62 6.91 -20.80 -0.76
C PRO A 62 8.40 -20.53 -0.60
N ILE A 63 8.75 -19.27 -0.47
CA ILE A 63 10.12 -18.80 -0.32
C ILE A 63 10.34 -18.44 1.15
N GLN A 64 11.58 -18.54 1.62
CA GLN A 64 11.89 -18.05 2.95
C GLN A 64 11.82 -16.52 2.96
N GLN A 65 11.09 -15.99 3.94
CA GLN A 65 11.05 -14.56 4.16
C GLN A 65 12.42 -14.08 4.61
N GLY A 66 12.95 -13.08 3.90
CA GLY A 66 14.21 -12.44 4.26
C GLY A 66 14.06 -11.54 5.49
N ALA A 67 15.17 -10.95 5.91
CA ALA A 67 15.17 -9.99 7.01
C ALA A 67 14.36 -8.73 6.67
N ILE A 68 13.54 -8.28 7.62
CA ILE A 68 12.74 -7.06 7.52
C ILE A 68 13.35 -5.99 8.40
N LYS A 69 13.48 -4.79 7.85
CA LYS A 69 13.71 -3.56 8.61
C LYS A 69 12.37 -2.92 8.94
N SER A 70 12.12 -2.72 10.23
CA SER A 70 10.93 -2.05 10.73
C SER A 70 11.29 -0.68 11.31
N SER A 71 10.38 0.28 11.22
CA SER A 71 10.50 1.58 11.87
C SER A 71 9.11 2.07 12.25
N ASP A 72 8.87 2.20 13.55
CA ASP A 72 7.54 2.55 14.09
C ASP A 72 7.17 4.02 13.86
N ASN A 73 8.17 4.89 13.63
CA ASN A 73 8.01 6.32 13.39
C ASN A 73 8.57 6.74 12.02
N ALA A 74 8.36 5.90 11.01
CA ALA A 74 8.87 6.14 9.66
C ALA A 74 8.32 7.43 9.05
N ILE A 75 7.06 7.75 9.35
CA ILE A 75 6.49 9.08 9.16
C ILE A 75 6.04 9.59 10.53
N PRO A 76 6.56 10.72 11.02
CA PRO A 76 6.16 11.25 12.31
C PRO A 76 4.70 11.72 12.30
N SER A 77 4.08 11.77 13.49
CA SER A 77 2.77 12.37 13.69
C SER A 77 2.80 13.87 13.43
N ARG A 78 2.56 14.25 12.18
CA ARG A 78 2.39 15.63 11.72
C ARG A 78 1.72 15.63 10.34
N PRO A 79 1.09 16.74 9.96
CA PRO A 79 0.65 16.92 8.58
C PRO A 79 1.82 16.76 7.60
N VAL A 80 1.57 16.04 6.52
CA VAL A 80 2.40 15.97 5.33
C VAL A 80 1.68 16.77 4.26
N HIS A 81 2.37 17.66 3.57
CA HIS A 81 1.74 18.51 2.57
C HIS A 81 2.65 18.71 1.35
N SER A 82 2.04 19.03 0.22
CA SER A 82 2.77 19.34 -1.00
C SER A 82 3.60 20.62 -0.86
N PRO A 83 4.65 20.81 -1.69
CA PRO A 83 5.33 22.09 -1.80
C PRO A 83 4.34 23.23 -2.05
N GLY A 84 4.57 24.38 -1.42
CA GLY A 84 3.71 25.56 -1.54
C GLY A 84 2.51 25.61 -0.60
N ILE A 85 2.28 24.55 0.19
CA ILE A 85 1.41 24.58 1.38
C ILE A 85 2.29 24.77 2.61
N GLU A 86 1.93 25.70 3.48
CA GLU A 86 2.62 26.00 4.73
C GLU A 86 1.61 25.95 5.88
N ARG A 87 1.95 25.31 7.00
CA ARG A 87 1.10 25.34 8.18
C ARG A 87 1.12 26.75 8.78
N ILE A 88 -0.07 27.29 9.07
CA ILE A 88 -0.21 28.60 9.70
C ILE A 88 0.16 28.50 11.17
N LEU A 89 1.13 29.31 11.58
CA LEU A 89 1.42 29.62 12.99
C LEU A 89 0.94 31.04 13.34
N GLU A 90 0.89 31.93 12.35
CA GLU A 90 0.34 33.29 12.43
C GLU A 90 -0.32 33.65 11.08
N SER A 91 -1.54 34.20 11.07
CA SER A 91 -2.34 34.36 9.84
C SER A 91 -1.81 35.45 8.92
N ASN A 92 -1.66 35.18 7.63
CA ASN A 92 -1.28 36.17 6.62
C ASN A 92 -2.43 36.39 5.60
N LYS A 93 -2.96 37.63 5.52
CA LYS A 93 -4.24 37.94 4.84
C LYS A 93 -4.23 37.86 3.29
N GLN A 94 -3.13 37.45 2.67
CA GLN A 94 -2.95 37.46 1.20
C GLN A 94 -2.90 36.05 0.56
N ARG A 95 -3.16 34.98 1.33
CA ARG A 95 -3.06 33.59 0.88
C ARG A 95 -4.40 32.86 1.02
N TYR A 96 -4.51 31.70 0.37
CA TYR A 96 -5.67 30.82 0.50
C TYR A 96 -5.60 30.07 1.82
N LEU A 97 -6.63 30.22 2.65
CA LEU A 97 -6.77 29.50 3.92
C LEU A 97 -7.43 28.14 3.70
N LEU A 98 -6.77 27.09 4.17
CA LEU A 98 -7.25 25.71 4.17
C LEU A 98 -7.37 25.24 5.62
N THR A 99 -8.57 24.87 6.04
CA THR A 99 -8.82 24.30 7.38
C THR A 99 -9.09 22.82 7.23
N VAL A 100 -8.31 21.99 7.92
CA VAL A 100 -8.51 20.54 7.98
C VAL A 100 -8.74 20.15 9.43
N CYS A 101 -9.96 19.69 9.72
CA CYS A 101 -10.35 19.20 11.04
C CYS A 101 -10.12 17.70 11.11
N SER A 102 -9.27 17.26 12.04
CA SER A 102 -9.14 15.85 12.41
C SER A 102 -9.71 15.63 13.81
N SER A 103 -10.05 14.38 14.16
CA SER A 103 -10.60 14.05 15.49
C SER A 103 -9.70 14.43 16.66
N SER A 104 -8.41 14.68 16.41
CA SER A 104 -7.41 14.99 17.43
C SER A 104 -6.86 16.42 17.40
N ALA A 105 -7.02 17.15 16.29
CA ALA A 105 -6.47 18.50 16.13
C ALA A 105 -7.05 19.22 14.91
N ASP A 106 -7.23 20.53 15.05
CA ASP A 106 -7.50 21.45 13.95
C ASP A 106 -6.19 21.98 13.38
N TYR A 107 -6.04 21.90 12.06
CA TYR A 107 -4.89 22.44 11.35
C TYR A 107 -5.33 23.49 10.34
N GLU A 108 -4.63 24.61 10.34
CA GLU A 108 -4.77 25.66 9.34
C GLU A 108 -3.52 25.73 8.46
N PHE A 109 -3.74 25.91 7.17
CA PHE A 109 -2.68 26.00 6.18
C PHE A 109 -2.90 27.16 5.22
N ASP A 110 -1.79 27.74 4.80
CA ASP A 110 -1.69 28.73 3.75
C ASP A 110 -1.19 28.03 2.48
N ALA A 111 -1.91 28.22 1.36
CA ALA A 111 -1.44 27.77 0.06
C ALA A 111 -1.00 28.95 -0.82
N SER A 112 0.17 28.81 -1.44
CA SER A 112 0.70 29.75 -2.44
C SER A 112 0.37 29.36 -3.88
N ALA A 113 -0.21 28.16 -4.08
CA ALA A 113 -0.62 27.64 -5.38
C ALA A 113 -2.10 27.21 -5.34
N PRO A 114 -2.82 27.26 -6.49
CA PRO A 114 -4.23 26.87 -6.57
C PRO A 114 -4.46 25.35 -6.43
N ALA A 115 -3.41 24.55 -6.43
CA ALA A 115 -3.48 23.10 -6.27
C ALA A 115 -2.41 22.63 -5.28
N GLY A 116 -2.79 21.66 -4.45
CA GLY A 116 -1.92 21.02 -3.48
C GLY A 116 -2.66 19.90 -2.76
N ALA A 117 -1.94 19.16 -1.91
CA ALA A 117 -2.49 18.06 -1.14
C ALA A 117 -1.97 18.11 0.29
N ILE A 118 -2.84 17.74 1.23
CA ILE A 118 -2.53 17.61 2.65
C ILE A 118 -2.91 16.17 3.04
N LEU A 119 -2.06 15.53 3.82
CA LEU A 119 -2.29 14.24 4.43
C LEU A 119 -2.00 14.37 5.90
N ILE A 120 -3.01 14.15 6.74
CA ILE A 120 -2.86 14.15 8.19
C ILE A 120 -2.71 12.71 8.65
N LEU A 121 -1.65 12.47 9.43
CA LEU A 121 -1.37 11.19 10.06
C LEU A 121 -1.27 11.42 11.58
N PRO A 122 -2.39 11.41 12.33
CA PRO A 122 -2.41 11.73 13.76
C PRO A 122 -1.50 10.84 14.61
N ASN A 123 -1.28 9.59 14.17
CA ASN A 123 -0.39 8.65 14.83
C ASN A 123 0.91 8.40 14.06
N GLY A 124 1.18 9.19 13.01
CA GLY A 124 2.26 8.92 12.08
C GLY A 124 2.02 7.65 11.26
N ALA A 125 3.09 7.11 10.70
CA ALA A 125 3.09 5.84 10.01
C ALA A 125 4.32 5.00 10.36
N GLU A 126 4.10 3.71 10.54
CA GLU A 126 5.16 2.71 10.59
C GLU A 126 5.59 2.33 9.18
N SER A 127 6.78 1.76 9.05
CA SER A 127 7.23 1.12 7.82
C SER A 127 7.87 -0.23 8.07
N HIS A 128 7.64 -1.14 7.14
CA HIS A 128 8.32 -2.44 7.08
C HIS A 128 8.86 -2.63 5.66
N GLN A 129 10.13 -2.97 5.53
CA GLN A 129 10.80 -3.14 4.24
C GLN A 129 11.72 -4.34 4.27
N LEU A 130 11.72 -5.14 3.20
CA LEU A 130 12.73 -6.17 3.01
C LEU A 130 14.12 -5.53 2.88
N LEU A 131 15.12 -6.06 3.58
CA LEU A 131 16.50 -5.58 3.48
C LEU A 131 17.14 -5.88 2.12
N SER A 132 16.68 -6.91 1.43
CA SER A 132 17.22 -7.35 0.14
C SER A 132 16.12 -7.54 -0.90
N PRO A 133 15.43 -6.46 -1.33
CA PRO A 133 14.33 -6.54 -2.28
C PRO A 133 14.75 -7.12 -3.64
N GLU A 134 16.03 -6.97 -4.00
CA GLU A 134 16.60 -7.49 -5.26
C GLU A 134 16.48 -9.01 -5.41
N GLN A 135 16.67 -9.76 -4.33
CA GLN A 135 16.51 -11.22 -4.35
C GLN A 135 15.07 -11.63 -4.73
N PHE A 136 14.10 -10.85 -4.27
CA PHE A 136 12.69 -11.08 -4.57
C PHE A 136 12.30 -10.60 -5.97
N ARG A 137 13.06 -9.65 -6.55
CA ARG A 137 12.93 -9.26 -7.96
C ARG A 137 13.39 -10.39 -8.89
N GLU A 138 14.48 -11.07 -8.56
CA GLU A 138 14.93 -12.26 -9.31
C GLU A 138 13.90 -13.38 -9.26
N VAL A 139 13.33 -13.64 -8.08
CA VAL A 139 12.21 -14.56 -7.90
C VAL A 139 11.03 -14.18 -8.79
N ALA A 140 10.59 -12.92 -8.73
CA ALA A 140 9.47 -12.45 -9.52
C ALA A 140 9.74 -12.61 -11.03
N THR A 141 10.95 -12.30 -11.47
CA THR A 141 11.38 -12.44 -12.87
C THR A 141 11.37 -13.90 -13.31
N LYS A 142 11.93 -14.81 -12.50
CA LYS A 142 11.97 -16.25 -12.79
C LYS A 142 10.58 -16.87 -12.89
N ASN A 143 9.62 -16.38 -12.09
CA ASN A 143 8.26 -16.91 -12.04
C ASN A 143 7.25 -16.06 -12.82
N ALA A 144 7.69 -15.02 -13.53
CA ALA A 144 6.81 -14.00 -14.12
C ALA A 144 5.76 -14.61 -15.05
N LEU A 145 6.15 -15.57 -15.89
CA LEU A 145 5.23 -16.26 -16.80
C LEU A 145 4.17 -17.06 -16.04
N ASP A 146 4.58 -17.86 -15.07
CA ASP A 146 3.67 -18.69 -14.26
C ASP A 146 2.69 -17.82 -13.46
N TRP A 147 3.16 -16.70 -12.91
CA TRP A 147 2.33 -15.76 -12.16
C TRP A 147 1.35 -15.01 -13.06
N HIS A 148 1.80 -14.63 -14.25
CA HIS A 148 0.96 -13.98 -15.25
C HIS A 148 -0.13 -14.89 -15.78
N GLU A 149 0.19 -16.16 -16.10
CA GLU A 149 -0.81 -17.15 -16.51
C GLU A 149 -1.79 -17.47 -15.38
N PHE A 150 -1.32 -17.53 -14.13
CA PHE A 150 -2.20 -17.66 -12.96
C PHE A 150 -3.15 -16.47 -12.84
N ALA A 151 -2.64 -15.23 -12.95
CA ALA A 151 -3.47 -14.03 -12.91
C ALA A 151 -4.52 -14.03 -14.04
N LYS A 152 -4.16 -14.46 -15.26
CA LYS A 152 -5.10 -14.59 -16.39
C LYS A 152 -6.21 -15.58 -16.09
N LYS A 153 -5.89 -16.68 -15.44
CA LYS A 153 -6.89 -17.65 -15.00
C LYS A 153 -7.86 -17.03 -13.98
N CYS A 154 -7.38 -16.16 -13.09
CA CYS A 154 -8.19 -15.52 -12.06
C CYS A 154 -9.12 -14.42 -12.61
N TYR A 155 -8.63 -13.56 -13.51
CA TYR A 155 -9.42 -12.41 -14.01
C TYR A 155 -10.02 -12.61 -15.40
N GLY A 156 -9.55 -13.60 -16.16
CA GLY A 156 -9.84 -13.74 -17.58
C GLY A 156 -8.91 -12.88 -18.46
N VAL A 157 -8.68 -13.33 -19.70
CA VAL A 157 -7.70 -12.74 -20.65
C VAL A 157 -7.99 -11.25 -20.94
N GLN A 158 -9.25 -10.83 -20.86
CA GLN A 158 -9.71 -9.49 -21.24
C GLN A 158 -9.40 -8.41 -20.18
N TYR A 159 -9.02 -8.81 -18.96
CA TYR A 159 -8.87 -7.91 -17.81
C TYR A 159 -7.42 -7.69 -17.38
N LEU A 160 -6.46 -8.27 -18.12
CA LEU A 160 -5.06 -8.33 -17.73
C LEU A 160 -4.13 -7.38 -18.48
N ASP A 161 -4.63 -6.21 -18.88
CA ASP A 161 -3.79 -5.07 -19.27
C ASP A 161 -3.12 -4.41 -18.03
N ARG A 162 -2.88 -5.20 -16.98
CA ARG A 162 -2.46 -4.74 -15.66
C ARG A 162 -1.13 -5.35 -15.32
N SER A 163 -0.23 -4.53 -14.79
CA SER A 163 1.01 -5.01 -14.21
C SER A 163 0.74 -5.86 -12.97
N LEU A 164 1.55 -6.91 -12.79
CA LEU A 164 1.64 -7.62 -11.52
C LEU A 164 2.57 -6.88 -10.59
N TYR A 165 2.17 -6.79 -9.33
CA TYR A 165 2.94 -6.14 -8.27
C TYR A 165 3.32 -7.19 -7.22
N LEU A 166 4.56 -7.10 -6.75
CA LEU A 166 5.05 -7.83 -5.58
C LEU A 166 5.34 -6.81 -4.47
N VAL A 167 4.69 -6.98 -3.31
CA VAL A 167 4.88 -6.10 -2.16
C VAL A 167 6.18 -6.47 -1.45
N THR A 168 7.18 -5.59 -1.54
CA THR A 168 8.49 -5.76 -0.85
C THR A 168 8.62 -4.90 0.41
N GLY A 169 7.64 -4.04 0.66
CA GLY A 169 7.56 -3.18 1.83
C GLY A 169 6.32 -2.31 1.80
N PHE A 170 5.99 -1.69 2.93
CA PHE A 170 4.83 -0.82 3.06
C PHE A 170 5.08 0.29 4.09
N TYR A 171 4.23 1.32 4.01
CA TYR A 171 3.97 2.27 5.08
C TYR A 171 2.52 2.09 5.51
N LYS A 172 2.26 2.05 6.81
CA LYS A 172 0.90 1.93 7.35
C LYS A 172 0.68 2.95 8.44
N ALA A 173 -0.51 3.53 8.45
CA ALA A 173 -0.97 4.44 9.49
C ALA A 173 -2.24 3.86 10.10
N HIS A 174 -2.37 3.99 11.42
CA HIS A 174 -3.56 3.56 12.16
C HIS A 174 -4.77 4.46 11.89
N SER A 175 -4.51 5.73 11.55
CA SER A 175 -5.51 6.73 11.23
C SER A 175 -4.92 7.71 10.21
N TRP A 176 -5.76 8.19 9.28
CA TRP A 176 -5.38 9.19 8.29
C TRP A 176 -6.60 10.00 7.83
N SER A 177 -6.36 11.22 7.34
CA SER A 177 -7.35 12.04 6.64
C SER A 177 -6.70 12.84 5.51
N LEU A 178 -7.47 13.12 4.45
CA LEU A 178 -7.10 13.97 3.31
C LEU A 178 -7.76 15.34 3.41
#